data_AF-A0A3D2F8X1-F1
#
_entry.id   AF-A0A3D2F8X1-F1
#
_cell.length_a   1.000
_cell.length_b   1.000
_cell.length_c   1.000
_cell.angle_alpha   90.00
_cell.angle_beta   90.00
_cell.angle_gamma   90.00
#
_symmetry.space_group_name_H-M   'P 1'
#
loop_
_entity.id
_entity.type
_entity.pdbx_description
1 polymer ?
#
loop_
_entity_poly.entity_id
_entity_poly.type
_entity_poly.pdbx_seq_one_letter_code
_entity_poly.pdbx_strand_id
1 'polypeptide(L)'
;MRKKGVGTTSIQPPLTELDIETASSGFYEGFSKVVTIGSKVAIGALILWAVVFPEGAGSALKGIRSTIDANTGSWYMYVMTFYIVVCLALALWPSTGKIRLGGENSKPEFSNFSWFSMMFGAGIGIGMLTYATGEPLYHFGNNPSVIMGDTTASDADNVRAAMKWSFLHWGFSAWGCYAIAGLSLAFFSYSRGLPLTIRSGLTPLFGRHLEGPLGNIVDIVSVIATILGVSVTLGYGVSQFAAGVYNITGFNWIMQADGTPTNIAMLAALVIVMFASTLSALSGVGKGIKWLSNINMGLSFFILAFFLVFGSTMFALSSLFTGILDYIIALPAMSMTVWTADGDAESVISKLAGWQGGWTIFYWAWWIAFAPFVGLFLARISKGRTIREYVLGAMIVPSIMCFVWFAFAGGTAIDLTLNGGAGDQITGAGLFSQLFAMINFMLSL
;
A
#
# COMPACT_ATOMS: atom_id res chain seq x y z
N MET A 1 46.03 -44.41 -20.46
CA MET A 1 45.18 -43.24 -20.75
C MET A 1 44.05 -43.16 -19.73
N ARG A 2 44.17 -42.26 -18.74
CA ARG A 2 43.16 -42.03 -17.70
C ARG A 2 42.13 -41.05 -18.26
N LYS A 3 40.90 -41.51 -18.55
CA LYS A 3 39.79 -40.62 -18.91
C LYS A 3 39.49 -39.72 -17.72
N LYS A 4 39.78 -38.41 -17.85
CA LYS A 4 39.31 -37.39 -16.92
C LYS A 4 37.79 -37.34 -17.02
N GLY A 5 37.12 -37.69 -15.93
CA GLY A 5 35.69 -37.49 -15.78
C GLY A 5 35.38 -36.00 -15.90
N VAL A 6 34.40 -35.69 -16.76
CA VAL A 6 33.79 -34.38 -16.86
C VAL A 6 33.16 -34.08 -15.51
N GLY A 7 33.71 -33.10 -14.79
CA GLY A 7 33.12 -32.61 -13.55
C GLY A 7 31.77 -31.99 -13.85
N THR A 8 30.70 -32.73 -13.60
CA THR A 8 29.37 -32.15 -13.43
C THR A 8 29.47 -31.24 -12.21
N THR A 9 29.37 -29.93 -12.41
CA THR A 9 29.07 -28.98 -11.35
C THR A 9 27.74 -29.41 -10.74
N SER A 10 27.79 -30.22 -9.68
CA SER A 10 26.59 -30.64 -8.96
C SER A 10 25.99 -29.40 -8.32
N ILE A 11 24.90 -28.91 -8.89
CA ILE A 11 24.05 -27.90 -8.25
C ILE A 11 23.65 -28.54 -6.92
N GLN A 12 24.08 -27.93 -5.81
CA GLN A 12 23.69 -28.43 -4.50
C GLN A 12 22.15 -28.46 -4.43
N PRO A 13 21.56 -29.54 -3.90
CA PRO A 13 20.12 -29.63 -3.79
C PRO A 13 19.61 -28.42 -2.99
N PRO A 14 18.51 -27.78 -3.44
CA PRO A 14 18.00 -26.59 -2.77
C PRO A 14 17.61 -26.93 -1.34
N LEU A 15 17.84 -26.00 -0.40
CA LEU A 15 17.36 -26.16 0.97
C LEU A 15 15.83 -26.19 0.99
N THR A 16 15.26 -27.26 1.54
CA THR A 16 13.81 -27.50 1.62
C THR A 16 13.28 -27.47 3.06
N GLU A 17 14.16 -27.46 4.04
CA GLU A 17 13.81 -27.45 5.46
C GLU A 17 14.65 -26.40 6.19
N LEU A 18 14.00 -25.69 7.11
CA LEU A 18 14.63 -24.78 8.07
C LEU A 18 14.15 -25.22 9.45
N ASP A 19 15.08 -25.62 10.32
CA ASP A 19 14.76 -25.93 11.70
C ASP A 19 14.56 -24.63 12.50
N ILE A 20 13.28 -24.25 12.68
CA ILE A 20 12.91 -23.04 13.43
C ILE A 20 12.36 -23.48 14.78
N GLU A 21 13.04 -23.09 15.85
CA GLU A 21 12.60 -23.41 17.21
C GLU A 21 11.24 -22.75 17.53
N THR A 22 10.22 -23.59 17.71
CA THR A 22 8.87 -23.19 18.15
C THR A 22 8.56 -23.76 19.53
N ALA A 23 7.73 -23.06 20.31
CA ALA A 23 7.28 -23.61 21.58
C ALA A 23 6.42 -24.87 21.37
N SER A 24 6.70 -25.91 22.14
CA SER A 24 5.96 -27.18 22.09
C SER A 24 4.68 -27.19 22.94
N SER A 25 4.49 -26.22 23.82
CA SER A 25 3.31 -26.13 24.69
C SER A 25 3.12 -24.72 25.28
N GLY A 26 1.93 -24.48 25.83
CA GLY A 26 1.58 -23.25 26.56
C GLY A 26 1.08 -22.13 25.66
N PHE A 27 1.06 -20.89 26.18
CA PHE A 27 0.48 -19.73 25.47
C PHE A 27 1.13 -19.44 24.10
N TYR A 28 2.38 -19.86 23.91
CA TYR A 28 3.14 -19.64 22.67
C TYR A 28 3.26 -20.89 21.80
N GLU A 29 2.50 -21.96 22.06
CA GLU A 29 2.54 -23.20 21.30
C GLU A 29 2.44 -22.96 19.78
N GLY A 30 3.38 -23.54 19.02
CA GLY A 30 3.47 -23.36 17.57
C GLY A 30 4.13 -22.05 17.10
N PHE A 31 4.52 -21.16 18.02
CA PHE A 31 5.21 -19.91 17.70
C PHE A 31 6.68 -19.93 18.14
N SER A 32 7.54 -19.23 17.38
CA SER A 32 8.89 -18.93 17.85
C SER A 32 8.82 -17.94 19.02
N LYS A 33 9.29 -18.36 20.21
CA LYS A 33 9.27 -17.53 21.43
C LYS A 33 10.13 -16.29 21.26
N VAL A 34 11.31 -16.42 20.66
CA VAL A 34 12.25 -15.31 20.43
C VAL A 34 11.60 -14.25 19.56
N VAL A 35 11.02 -14.65 18.43
CA VAL A 35 10.35 -13.70 17.51
C VAL A 35 9.14 -13.06 18.18
N THR A 36 8.30 -13.86 18.84
CA THR A 36 7.04 -13.37 19.41
C THR A 36 7.28 -12.42 20.58
N ILE A 37 8.15 -12.78 21.51
CA ILE A 37 8.47 -11.96 22.69
C ILE A 37 9.30 -10.75 22.25
N GLY A 38 10.31 -10.95 21.40
CA GLY A 38 11.16 -9.86 20.88
C GLY A 38 10.34 -8.79 20.18
N SER A 39 9.41 -9.18 19.30
CA SER A 39 8.52 -8.24 18.62
C SER A 39 7.61 -7.49 19.60
N LYS A 40 7.00 -8.19 20.58
CA LYS A 40 6.13 -7.57 21.60
C LYS A 40 6.87 -6.57 22.48
N VAL A 41 8.09 -6.90 22.92
CA VAL A 41 8.90 -6.01 23.75
C VAL A 41 9.34 -4.79 22.94
N ALA A 42 9.82 -4.98 21.72
CA ALA A 42 10.26 -3.87 20.86
C ALA A 42 9.11 -2.89 20.55
N ILE A 43 7.96 -3.40 20.12
CA ILE A 43 6.80 -2.54 19.81
C ILE A 43 6.21 -1.91 21.08
N GLY A 44 6.15 -2.66 22.18
CA GLY A 44 5.65 -2.17 23.47
C GLY A 44 6.53 -1.05 24.02
N ALA A 45 7.86 -1.18 23.92
CA ALA A 45 8.79 -0.14 24.31
C ALA A 45 8.64 1.13 23.45
N LEU A 46 8.48 0.98 22.13
CA LEU A 46 8.26 2.10 21.22
C LEU A 46 6.96 2.84 21.55
N ILE A 47 5.86 2.10 21.78
CA ILE A 47 4.56 2.67 22.16
C ILE A 47 4.68 3.39 23.51
N LEU A 48 5.29 2.75 24.51
CA LEU A 48 5.45 3.33 25.84
C LEU A 48 6.25 4.64 25.77
N TRP A 49 7.34 4.66 25.02
CA TRP A 49 8.12 5.88 24.81
C TRP A 49 7.30 7.00 24.15
N ALA A 50 6.54 6.69 23.09
CA ALA A 50 5.70 7.67 22.40
C ALA A 50 4.53 8.19 23.26
N VAL A 51 3.96 7.36 24.14
CA VAL A 51 2.87 7.76 25.04
C VAL A 51 3.38 8.59 26.21
N VAL A 52 4.53 8.23 26.79
CA VAL A 52 5.09 8.95 27.95
C VAL A 52 5.72 10.28 27.54
N PHE A 53 6.33 10.36 26.35
CA PHE A 53 7.03 11.56 25.86
C PHE A 53 6.58 11.96 24.44
N PRO A 54 5.31 12.35 24.23
CA PRO A 54 4.74 12.52 22.89
C PRO A 54 5.44 13.60 22.06
N GLU A 55 5.74 14.76 22.62
CA GLU A 55 6.42 15.85 21.91
C GLU A 55 7.86 15.47 21.54
N GLY A 56 8.59 14.91 22.50
CA GLY A 56 9.97 14.44 22.29
C GLY A 56 10.06 13.31 21.27
N ALA A 57 9.14 12.34 21.34
CA ALA A 57 9.04 11.25 20.38
C ALA A 57 8.67 11.76 18.99
N GLY A 58 7.70 12.67 18.89
CA GLY A 58 7.31 13.29 17.63
C GLY A 58 8.46 14.05 16.97
N SER A 59 9.21 14.83 17.74
CA SER A 59 10.39 15.56 17.25
C SER A 59 11.50 14.59 16.78
N ALA A 60 11.83 13.58 17.60
CA ALA A 60 12.86 12.60 17.27
C ALA A 60 12.50 11.79 16.00
N LEU A 61 11.26 11.29 15.90
CA LEU A 61 10.79 10.54 14.73
C LEU A 61 10.76 11.41 13.46
N LYS A 62 10.38 12.68 13.57
CA LYS A 62 10.45 13.64 12.45
C LYS A 62 11.89 13.89 12.03
N GLY A 63 12.83 14.04 12.97
CA GLY A 63 14.26 14.19 12.67
C GLY A 63 14.85 12.97 11.97
N ILE A 64 14.51 11.76 12.45
CA ILE A 64 14.90 10.49 11.82
C ILE A 64 14.33 10.42 10.39
N ARG A 65 13.03 10.70 10.23
CA ARG A 65 12.39 10.72 8.91
C ARG A 65 13.08 11.70 7.95
N SER A 66 13.29 12.94 8.38
CA SER A 66 13.96 13.96 7.57
C SER A 66 15.36 13.51 7.12
N THR A 67 16.11 12.87 8.03
CA THR A 67 17.43 12.30 7.71
C THR A 67 17.33 11.17 6.69
N ILE A 68 16.37 10.26 6.84
CA ILE A 68 16.14 9.17 5.89
C ILE A 68 15.76 9.73 4.52
N ASP A 69 14.79 10.64 4.46
CA ASP A 69 14.29 11.24 3.22
C ASP A 69 15.43 11.94 2.46
N ALA A 70 16.28 12.71 3.17
CA ALA A 70 17.42 13.42 2.60
C ALA A 70 18.51 12.50 2.01
N ASN A 71 18.68 11.29 2.55
CA ASN A 71 19.79 10.39 2.17
C ASN A 71 19.35 9.19 1.31
N THR A 72 18.06 8.83 1.32
CA THR A 72 17.57 7.58 0.71
C THR A 72 16.44 7.76 -0.29
N GLY A 73 16.03 9.00 -0.61
CA GLY A 73 14.99 9.26 -1.62
C GLY A 73 15.29 8.60 -2.97
N SER A 74 16.53 8.71 -3.45
CA SER A 74 16.98 8.04 -4.69
C SER A 74 16.90 6.52 -4.60
N TRP A 75 17.28 5.94 -3.45
CA TRP A 75 17.19 4.50 -3.20
C TRP A 75 15.75 4.00 -3.29
N TYR A 76 14.79 4.73 -2.69
CA TYR A 76 13.37 4.40 -2.78
C TYR A 76 12.86 4.42 -4.23
N MET A 77 13.26 5.41 -5.03
CA MET A 77 12.87 5.46 -6.45
C MET A 77 13.41 4.25 -7.23
N TYR A 78 14.70 3.93 -7.06
CA TYR A 78 15.33 2.84 -7.80
C TYR A 78 14.85 1.46 -7.33
N VAL A 79 14.63 1.25 -6.04
CA VAL A 79 14.18 -0.06 -5.53
C VAL A 79 12.75 -0.37 -5.97
N MET A 80 11.87 0.63 -6.00
CA MET A 80 10.49 0.45 -6.48
C MET A 80 10.45 0.18 -7.98
N THR A 81 11.28 0.89 -8.75
CA THR A 81 11.46 0.62 -10.18
C THR A 81 11.99 -0.79 -10.41
N PHE A 82 12.99 -1.21 -9.63
CA PHE A 82 13.56 -2.55 -9.67
C PHE A 82 12.49 -3.62 -9.42
N TYR A 83 11.59 -3.44 -8.46
CA TYR A 83 10.50 -4.38 -8.22
C TYR A 83 9.56 -4.53 -9.43
N ILE A 84 9.15 -3.42 -10.06
CA ILE A 84 8.34 -3.45 -11.28
C ILE A 84 9.05 -4.22 -12.38
N VAL A 85 10.31 -3.87 -12.66
CA VAL A 85 11.10 -4.48 -13.74
C VAL A 85 11.30 -5.98 -13.49
N VAL A 86 11.66 -6.38 -12.27
CA VAL A 86 11.87 -7.79 -11.92
C VAL A 86 10.57 -8.59 -12.04
N CYS A 87 9.45 -8.08 -11.52
CA CYS A 87 8.17 -8.74 -11.66
C CYS A 87 7.80 -8.96 -13.14
N LEU A 88 7.86 -7.90 -13.95
CA LEU A 88 7.53 -8.00 -15.38
C LEU A 88 8.50 -8.92 -16.12
N ALA A 89 9.80 -8.85 -15.83
CA ALA A 89 10.79 -9.75 -16.41
C ALA A 89 10.48 -11.22 -16.09
N LEU A 90 10.21 -11.54 -14.83
CA LEU A 90 9.88 -12.90 -14.40
C LEU A 90 8.57 -13.43 -15.02
N ALA A 91 7.58 -12.56 -15.20
CA ALA A 91 6.28 -12.91 -15.79
C ALA A 91 6.36 -13.13 -17.31
N LEU A 92 7.07 -12.24 -18.01
CA LEU A 92 7.16 -12.23 -19.46
C LEU A 92 8.16 -13.28 -19.97
N TRP A 93 9.23 -13.53 -19.22
CA TRP A 93 10.24 -14.50 -19.62
C TRP A 93 9.65 -15.93 -19.69
N PRO A 94 9.72 -16.64 -20.84
CA PRO A 94 8.96 -17.86 -21.04
C PRO A 94 9.27 -19.00 -20.07
N SER A 95 10.53 -19.17 -19.67
CA SER A 95 10.93 -20.27 -18.78
C SER A 95 10.50 -20.04 -17.33
N THR A 96 10.57 -18.81 -16.84
CA THR A 96 10.16 -18.46 -15.47
C THR A 96 8.65 -18.30 -15.37
N GLY A 97 8.02 -17.64 -16.35
CA GLY A 97 6.59 -17.35 -16.33
C GLY A 97 5.70 -18.59 -16.34
N LYS A 98 6.20 -19.73 -16.83
CA LYS A 98 5.49 -21.03 -16.84
C LYS A 98 5.65 -21.83 -15.54
N ILE A 99 6.58 -21.46 -14.66
CA ILE A 99 6.80 -22.15 -13.38
C ILE A 99 5.54 -22.02 -12.55
N ARG A 100 5.07 -23.16 -12.01
CA ARG A 100 3.88 -23.21 -11.16
C ARG A 100 4.26 -23.20 -9.68
N LEU A 101 3.64 -22.30 -8.92
CA LEU A 101 3.83 -22.14 -7.48
C LEU A 101 3.28 -23.39 -6.78
N GLY A 102 4.17 -24.24 -6.25
CA GLY A 102 3.80 -25.54 -5.68
C GLY A 102 4.22 -26.75 -6.50
N GLY A 103 4.95 -26.57 -7.61
CA GLY A 103 5.40 -27.65 -8.49
C GLY A 103 4.44 -27.98 -9.62
N GLU A 104 4.87 -28.84 -10.55
CA GLU A 104 4.18 -29.12 -11.82
C GLU A 104 2.75 -29.67 -11.63
N ASN A 105 2.55 -30.50 -10.60
CA ASN A 105 1.27 -31.13 -10.31
C ASN A 105 0.34 -30.26 -9.43
N SER A 106 0.82 -29.11 -8.93
CA SER A 106 0.00 -28.19 -8.14
C SER A 106 -1.16 -27.66 -8.99
N LYS A 107 -2.32 -27.44 -8.39
CA LYS A 107 -3.49 -26.83 -9.04
C LYS A 107 -3.95 -25.62 -8.22
N PRO A 108 -4.52 -24.58 -8.86
CA PRO A 108 -5.07 -23.44 -8.14
C PRO A 108 -6.07 -23.88 -7.06
N GLU A 109 -5.87 -23.42 -5.83
CA GLU A 109 -6.80 -23.71 -4.72
C GLU A 109 -8.12 -22.93 -4.87
N PHE A 110 -8.06 -21.77 -5.53
CA PHE A 110 -9.22 -20.91 -5.79
C PHE A 110 -9.46 -20.78 -7.30
N SER A 111 -10.73 -20.71 -7.70
CA SER A 111 -11.11 -20.39 -9.09
C SER A 111 -10.59 -19.00 -9.48
N ASN A 112 -10.46 -18.73 -10.80
CA ASN A 112 -9.98 -17.42 -11.29
C ASN A 112 -10.85 -16.28 -10.75
N PHE A 113 -12.17 -16.44 -10.80
CA PHE A 113 -13.11 -15.45 -10.30
C PHE A 113 -12.94 -15.19 -8.80
N SER A 114 -12.84 -16.25 -7.98
CA SER A 114 -12.62 -16.13 -6.54
C SER A 114 -11.28 -15.45 -6.23
N TRP A 115 -10.23 -15.83 -6.94
CA TRP A 115 -8.90 -15.26 -6.80
C TRP A 115 -8.85 -13.76 -7.13
N PHE A 116 -9.43 -13.35 -8.27
CA PHE A 116 -9.53 -11.94 -8.62
C PHE A 116 -10.41 -11.16 -7.64
N SER A 117 -11.51 -11.75 -7.16
CA SER A 117 -12.38 -11.12 -6.17
C SER A 117 -11.67 -10.88 -4.83
N MET A 118 -10.80 -11.82 -4.41
CA MET A 118 -9.98 -11.64 -3.20
C MET A 118 -8.92 -10.55 -3.37
N MET A 119 -8.27 -10.45 -4.54
CA MET A 119 -7.34 -9.36 -4.85
C MET A 119 -8.05 -8.00 -4.90
N PHE A 120 -9.25 -7.96 -5.48
CA PHE A 120 -10.11 -6.79 -5.50
C PHE A 120 -10.45 -6.32 -4.08
N GLY A 121 -10.91 -7.25 -3.23
CA GLY A 121 -11.20 -6.96 -1.82
C GLY A 121 -9.97 -6.48 -1.04
N ALA A 122 -8.78 -7.00 -1.35
CA ALA A 122 -7.53 -6.56 -0.72
C ALA A 122 -7.06 -5.16 -1.18
N GLY A 123 -7.42 -4.75 -2.41
CA GLY A 123 -7.14 -3.41 -2.92
C GLY A 123 -8.04 -2.32 -2.32
N ILE A 124 -9.19 -2.70 -1.75
CA ILE A 124 -10.10 -1.78 -1.07
C ILE A 124 -9.66 -1.62 0.38
N GLY A 125 -8.92 -0.55 0.66
CA GLY A 125 -8.54 -0.16 2.01
C GLY A 125 -8.94 1.26 2.34
N ILE A 126 -8.90 1.58 3.64
CA ILE A 126 -9.11 2.93 4.18
C ILE A 126 -8.22 3.95 3.48
N GLY A 127 -6.93 3.63 3.27
CA GLY A 127 -6.00 4.52 2.58
C GLY A 127 -6.50 4.90 1.18
N MET A 128 -7.03 3.93 0.43
CA MET A 128 -7.56 4.18 -0.91
C MET A 128 -8.77 5.12 -0.86
N LEU A 129 -9.74 4.90 0.04
CA LEU A 129 -10.92 5.78 0.13
C LEU A 129 -10.57 7.22 0.55
N THR A 130 -9.62 7.40 1.47
CA THR A 130 -9.14 8.73 1.87
C THR A 130 -8.46 9.45 0.71
N TYR A 131 -7.51 8.80 0.05
CA TYR A 131 -6.68 9.45 -0.97
C TYR A 131 -7.32 9.48 -2.37
N ALA A 132 -8.30 8.62 -2.66
CA ALA A 132 -8.96 8.58 -3.98
C ALA A 132 -9.62 9.91 -4.37
N THR A 133 -10.06 10.71 -3.40
CA THR A 133 -10.52 12.09 -3.65
C THR A 133 -9.38 13.08 -3.45
N GLY A 134 -8.67 12.99 -2.32
CA GLY A 134 -7.79 14.06 -1.90
C GLY A 134 -6.45 14.15 -2.62
N GLU A 135 -5.88 13.03 -3.06
CA GLU A 135 -4.63 13.06 -3.79
C GLU A 135 -4.78 13.65 -5.21
N PRO A 136 -5.79 13.26 -6.02
CA PRO A 136 -6.04 13.93 -7.30
C PRO A 136 -6.27 15.42 -7.14
N LEU A 137 -7.04 15.86 -6.14
CA LEU A 137 -7.25 17.29 -5.86
C LEU A 137 -5.97 18.00 -5.46
N TYR A 138 -5.14 17.37 -4.63
CA TYR A 138 -3.84 17.95 -4.28
C TYR A 138 -2.96 18.12 -5.52
N HIS A 139 -2.81 17.07 -6.33
CA HIS A 139 -1.97 17.15 -7.54
C HIS A 139 -2.58 18.07 -8.59
N PHE A 140 -3.90 18.27 -8.57
CA PHE A 140 -4.58 19.25 -9.39
C PHE A 140 -4.20 20.70 -9.03
N GLY A 141 -3.93 20.99 -7.76
CA GLY A 141 -3.39 22.28 -7.33
C GLY A 141 -1.86 22.37 -7.43
N ASN A 142 -1.13 21.29 -7.14
CA ASN A 142 0.33 21.29 -7.08
C ASN A 142 0.93 19.92 -7.40
N ASN A 143 1.67 19.85 -8.51
CA ASN A 143 2.45 18.68 -8.90
C ASN A 143 3.71 19.12 -9.69
N PRO A 144 4.63 18.21 -10.06
CA PRO A 144 5.84 18.57 -10.80
C PRO A 144 5.64 19.43 -12.05
N SER A 145 4.60 19.20 -12.85
CA SER A 145 4.29 20.02 -14.03
C SER A 145 3.89 21.44 -13.65
N VAL A 146 3.13 21.62 -12.56
CA VAL A 146 2.82 22.96 -12.01
C VAL A 146 4.09 23.64 -11.48
N ILE A 147 4.94 22.92 -10.74
CA ILE A 147 6.18 23.46 -10.15
C ILE A 147 7.17 23.90 -11.24
N MET A 148 7.23 23.16 -12.35
CA MET A 148 8.08 23.51 -13.51
C MET A 148 7.47 24.61 -14.40
N GLY A 149 6.19 24.96 -14.21
CA GLY A 149 5.48 25.92 -15.04
C GLY A 149 4.97 25.36 -16.37
N ASP A 150 4.89 24.03 -16.51
CA ASP A 150 4.37 23.35 -17.71
C ASP A 150 2.83 23.43 -17.79
N THR A 151 2.17 23.53 -16.64
CA THR A 151 0.69 23.56 -16.49
C THR A 151 0.28 24.54 -15.41
N THR A 152 -0.97 25.00 -15.44
CA THR A 152 -1.49 25.96 -14.46
C THR A 152 -2.11 25.27 -13.25
N ALA A 153 -1.81 25.76 -12.04
CA ALA A 153 -2.40 25.23 -10.80
C ALA A 153 -3.93 25.33 -10.83
N SER A 154 -4.61 24.23 -10.54
CA SER A 154 -6.08 24.13 -10.48
C SER A 154 -6.81 24.53 -11.77
N ASP A 155 -6.19 24.34 -12.94
CA ASP A 155 -6.78 24.61 -14.26
C ASP A 155 -6.95 23.33 -15.11
N ALA A 156 -7.78 23.39 -16.15
CA ALA A 156 -8.16 22.28 -17.01
C ALA A 156 -6.96 21.59 -17.69
N ASP A 157 -5.88 22.32 -17.97
CA ASP A 157 -4.65 21.77 -18.56
C ASP A 157 -3.90 20.81 -17.62
N ASN A 158 -4.12 20.91 -16.30
CA ASN A 158 -3.42 20.15 -15.28
C ASN A 158 -4.11 18.84 -14.87
N VAL A 159 -5.37 18.60 -15.28
CA VAL A 159 -6.14 17.41 -14.91
C VAL A 159 -5.38 16.10 -15.21
N ARG A 160 -4.78 16.01 -16.41
CA ARG A 160 -4.05 14.81 -16.84
C ARG A 160 -2.77 14.61 -16.04
N ALA A 161 -2.04 15.67 -15.74
CA ALA A 161 -0.83 15.60 -14.92
C ALA A 161 -1.16 15.16 -13.49
N ALA A 162 -2.26 15.66 -12.91
CA ALA A 162 -2.73 15.27 -11.59
C ALA A 162 -3.04 13.77 -11.50
N MET A 163 -3.86 13.26 -12.43
CA MET A 163 -4.27 11.85 -12.46
C MET A 163 -3.08 10.91 -12.65
N LYS A 164 -2.13 11.29 -13.52
CA LYS A 164 -0.93 10.50 -13.82
C LYS A 164 -0.08 10.26 -12.56
N TRP A 165 0.09 11.26 -11.68
CA TRP A 165 0.86 11.10 -10.44
C TRP A 165 0.12 10.24 -9.42
N SER A 166 -1.19 10.39 -9.28
CA SER A 166 -1.99 9.48 -8.44
C SER A 166 -1.89 8.03 -8.92
N PHE A 167 -1.91 7.79 -10.23
CA PHE A 167 -1.77 6.45 -10.80
C PHE A 167 -0.36 5.89 -10.61
N LEU A 168 0.68 6.72 -10.57
CA LEU A 168 2.02 6.26 -10.20
C LEU A 168 2.06 5.72 -8.77
N HIS A 169 1.48 6.44 -7.82
CA HIS A 169 1.57 6.08 -6.40
C HIS A 169 0.75 4.84 -6.03
N TRP A 170 -0.39 4.61 -6.70
CA TRP A 170 -1.32 3.51 -6.40
C TRP A 170 -1.36 2.40 -7.46
N GLY A 171 -0.57 2.53 -8.53
CA GLY A 171 -0.48 1.59 -9.63
C GLY A 171 0.63 0.55 -9.47
N PHE A 172 1.36 0.30 -10.57
CA PHE A 172 2.33 -0.80 -10.64
C PHE A 172 3.45 -0.71 -9.63
N SER A 173 3.80 0.48 -9.15
CA SER A 173 4.83 0.64 -8.15
C SER A 173 4.44 0.03 -6.80
N ALA A 174 3.24 0.34 -6.30
CA ALA A 174 2.71 -0.25 -5.07
C ALA A 174 2.54 -1.76 -5.21
N TRP A 175 1.84 -2.17 -6.27
CA TRP A 175 1.48 -3.58 -6.47
C TRP A 175 2.66 -4.45 -6.93
N GLY A 176 3.67 -3.87 -7.59
CA GLY A 176 4.92 -4.53 -7.91
C GLY A 176 5.74 -4.86 -6.66
N CYS A 177 5.78 -3.95 -5.68
CA CYS A 177 6.40 -4.18 -4.37
C CYS A 177 5.72 -5.36 -3.63
N TYR A 178 4.39 -5.39 -3.65
CA TYR A 178 3.64 -6.50 -3.03
C TYR A 178 3.78 -7.82 -3.80
N ALA A 179 3.77 -7.75 -5.13
CA ALA A 179 3.92 -8.92 -5.98
C ALA A 179 5.30 -9.56 -5.80
N ILE A 180 6.39 -8.81 -5.70
CA ILE A 180 7.71 -9.43 -5.50
C ILE A 180 7.84 -10.10 -4.13
N ALA A 181 7.32 -9.47 -3.08
CA ALA A 181 7.30 -10.04 -1.73
C ALA A 181 6.47 -11.33 -1.67
N GLY A 182 5.27 -11.30 -2.24
CA GLY A 182 4.39 -12.47 -2.26
C GLY A 182 4.87 -13.57 -3.21
N LEU A 183 5.51 -13.23 -4.34
CA LEU A 183 6.11 -14.21 -5.25
C LEU A 183 7.23 -14.97 -4.54
N SER A 184 8.10 -14.24 -3.82
CA SER A 184 9.17 -14.84 -3.02
C SER A 184 8.59 -15.84 -2.03
N LEU A 185 7.65 -15.41 -1.18
CA LEU A 185 6.98 -16.27 -0.21
C LEU A 185 6.30 -17.49 -0.85
N ALA A 186 5.49 -17.28 -1.89
CA ALA A 186 4.78 -18.36 -2.55
C ALA A 186 5.72 -19.38 -3.19
N PHE A 187 6.80 -18.91 -3.83
CA PHE A 187 7.77 -19.79 -4.47
C PHE A 187 8.51 -20.64 -3.45
N PHE A 188 9.11 -20.02 -2.42
CA PHE A 188 9.91 -20.74 -1.43
C PHE A 188 9.05 -21.65 -0.55
N SER A 189 7.86 -21.22 -0.16
CA SER A 189 7.02 -22.05 0.70
C SER A 189 6.33 -23.18 -0.05
N TYR A 190 5.72 -22.90 -1.20
CA TYR A 190 4.98 -23.95 -1.91
C TYR A 190 5.87 -24.81 -2.80
N SER A 191 6.85 -24.22 -3.48
CA SER A 191 7.68 -24.96 -4.42
C SER A 191 8.91 -25.60 -3.77
N ARG A 192 9.35 -25.11 -2.60
CA ARG A 192 10.46 -25.70 -1.84
C ARG A 192 10.07 -26.28 -0.49
N GLY A 193 8.80 -26.22 -0.11
CA GLY A 193 8.32 -26.79 1.16
C GLY A 193 8.74 -26.02 2.42
N LEU A 194 9.31 -24.82 2.27
CA LEU A 194 9.76 -24.03 3.40
C LEU A 194 8.58 -23.40 4.18
N PRO A 195 8.76 -23.05 5.46
CA PRO A 195 7.75 -22.33 6.22
C PRO A 195 7.30 -21.03 5.53
N LEU A 196 6.03 -20.66 5.68
CA LEU A 196 5.48 -19.43 5.12
C LEU A 196 5.79 -18.22 6.02
N THR A 197 7.08 -17.88 6.09
CA THR A 197 7.65 -16.77 6.87
C THR A 197 8.59 -15.94 5.99
N ILE A 198 8.83 -14.68 6.36
CA ILE A 198 9.64 -13.76 5.55
C ILE A 198 11.07 -14.26 5.38
N ARG A 199 11.66 -14.84 6.43
CA ARG A 199 13.00 -15.43 6.34
C ARG A 199 13.13 -16.49 5.24
N SER A 200 12.09 -17.26 4.93
CA SER A 200 12.15 -18.30 3.88
C SER A 200 12.42 -17.70 2.48
N GLY A 201 12.05 -16.44 2.26
CA GLY A 201 12.38 -15.72 1.03
C GLY A 201 13.88 -15.45 0.86
N LEU A 202 14.63 -15.44 1.95
CA LEU A 202 16.06 -15.10 1.98
C LEU A 202 16.97 -16.33 2.03
N THR A 203 16.38 -17.54 2.05
CA THR A 203 17.13 -18.80 2.08
C THR A 203 18.19 -18.95 0.99
N PRO A 204 18.00 -18.51 -0.26
CA PRO A 204 19.05 -18.58 -1.27
C PRO A 204 20.31 -17.78 -0.94
N LEU A 205 20.20 -16.73 -0.12
CA LEU A 205 21.30 -15.84 0.23
C LEU A 205 22.02 -16.29 1.50
N PHE A 206 21.26 -16.73 2.52
CA PHE A 206 21.80 -17.00 3.85
C PHE A 206 21.76 -18.48 4.27
N GLY A 207 21.05 -19.33 3.52
CA GLY A 207 20.93 -20.76 3.81
C GLY A 207 20.44 -21.04 5.25
N ARG A 208 21.10 -21.98 5.93
CA ARG A 208 20.78 -22.40 7.30
C ARG A 208 21.06 -21.34 8.38
N HIS A 209 21.76 -20.24 8.08
CA HIS A 209 21.94 -19.15 9.06
C HIS A 209 20.60 -18.53 9.50
N LEU A 210 19.54 -18.74 8.72
CA LEU A 210 18.17 -18.30 9.02
C LEU A 210 17.45 -19.14 10.08
N GLU A 211 18.01 -20.29 10.48
CA GLU A 211 17.51 -21.09 11.61
C GLU A 211 17.77 -20.36 12.94
N GLY A 212 18.85 -19.57 13.00
CA GLY A 212 19.31 -18.88 14.20
C GLY A 212 18.98 -17.38 14.29
N PRO A 213 19.85 -16.58 14.93
CA PRO A 213 19.61 -15.16 15.23
C PRO A 213 19.28 -14.30 14.01
N LEU A 214 19.92 -14.55 12.86
CA LEU A 214 19.68 -13.77 11.65
C LEU A 214 18.23 -13.89 11.17
N GLY A 215 17.69 -15.11 11.13
CA GLY A 215 16.29 -15.31 10.76
C GLY A 215 15.33 -14.69 11.78
N ASN A 216 15.67 -14.74 13.08
CA ASN A 216 14.88 -14.11 14.12
C ASN A 216 14.82 -12.58 13.96
N ILE A 217 15.93 -11.93 13.62
CA ILE A 217 15.96 -10.49 13.32
C ILE A 217 15.07 -10.17 12.11
N VAL A 218 15.18 -10.94 11.03
CA VAL A 218 14.38 -10.74 9.82
C VAL A 218 12.88 -10.79 10.13
N ASP A 219 12.44 -11.82 10.87
CA ASP A 219 11.03 -11.96 11.21
C ASP A 219 10.56 -10.88 12.21
N ILE A 220 11.38 -10.51 13.20
CA ILE A 220 11.04 -9.43 14.16
C ILE A 220 10.86 -8.10 13.41
N VAL A 221 11.82 -7.73 12.55
CA VAL A 221 11.73 -6.51 11.75
C VAL A 221 10.49 -6.54 10.86
N SER A 222 10.16 -7.69 10.27
CA SER A 222 8.97 -7.86 9.42
C SER A 222 7.66 -7.69 10.20
N VAL A 223 7.59 -8.21 11.43
CA VAL A 223 6.43 -8.02 12.32
C VAL A 223 6.30 -6.55 12.72
N ILE A 224 7.39 -5.89 13.10
CA ILE A 224 7.39 -4.46 13.45
C ILE A 224 6.95 -3.62 12.25
N ALA A 225 7.53 -3.83 11.07
CA ALA A 225 7.19 -3.12 9.85
C ALA A 225 5.70 -3.27 9.51
N THR A 226 5.17 -4.50 9.64
CA THR A 226 3.75 -4.78 9.43
C THR A 226 2.87 -4.00 10.41
N ILE A 227 3.17 -4.04 11.71
CA ILE A 227 2.36 -3.35 12.73
C ILE A 227 2.38 -1.83 12.47
N LEU A 228 3.55 -1.26 12.19
CA LEU A 228 3.68 0.17 11.92
C LEU A 228 2.94 0.57 10.63
N GLY A 229 3.04 -0.22 9.56
CA GLY A 229 2.30 0.01 8.32
C GLY A 229 0.77 -0.08 8.47
N VAL A 230 0.28 -1.07 9.25
CA VAL A 230 -1.15 -1.18 9.60
C VAL A 230 -1.59 0.04 10.41
N SER A 231 -0.75 0.49 11.35
CA SER A 231 -1.05 1.63 12.24
C SER A 231 -1.27 2.93 11.47
N VAL A 232 -0.51 3.19 10.40
CA VAL A 232 -0.71 4.35 9.51
C VAL A 232 -2.10 4.31 8.88
N THR A 233 -2.47 3.17 8.30
CA THR A 233 -3.79 2.97 7.65
C THR A 233 -4.93 3.13 8.66
N LEU A 234 -4.77 2.59 9.87
CA LEU A 234 -5.75 2.75 10.95
C LEU A 234 -5.87 4.21 11.39
N GLY A 235 -4.75 4.94 11.47
CA GLY A 235 -4.71 6.37 11.76
C GLY A 235 -5.57 7.18 10.78
N TYR A 236 -5.39 6.94 9.48
CA TYR A 236 -6.25 7.57 8.45
C TYR A 236 -7.72 7.20 8.61
N GLY A 237 -8.01 5.96 9.01
CA GLY A 237 -9.38 5.49 9.21
C GLY A 237 -10.08 6.18 10.36
N VAL A 238 -9.42 6.31 11.50
CA VAL A 238 -10.00 7.00 12.66
C VAL A 238 -10.12 8.50 12.41
N SER A 239 -9.18 9.11 11.66
CA SER A 239 -9.29 10.51 11.23
C SER A 239 -10.47 10.72 10.28
N GLN A 240 -10.63 9.86 9.27
CA GLN A 240 -11.75 9.95 8.33
C GLN A 240 -13.10 9.64 8.99
N PHE A 241 -13.13 8.69 9.94
CA PHE A 241 -14.32 8.41 10.74
C PHE A 241 -14.73 9.62 11.58
N ALA A 242 -13.77 10.27 12.26
CA ALA A 242 -14.03 11.49 13.02
C ALA A 242 -14.57 12.61 12.11
N ALA A 243 -13.93 12.86 10.96
CA ALA A 243 -14.40 13.83 9.98
C ALA A 243 -15.82 13.53 9.48
N GLY A 244 -16.16 12.25 9.25
CA GLY A 244 -17.50 11.83 8.86
C GLY A 244 -18.54 12.05 9.95
N VAL A 245 -18.21 11.78 11.22
CA VAL A 245 -19.10 12.09 12.36
C VAL A 245 -19.30 13.60 12.48
N TYR A 246 -18.24 14.40 12.32
CA TYR A 246 -18.36 15.85 12.29
C TYR A 246 -19.28 16.33 11.16
N ASN A 247 -19.13 15.77 9.96
CA ASN A 247 -19.97 16.10 8.81
C ASN A 247 -21.47 15.92 9.08
N ILE A 248 -21.83 14.90 9.87
CA ILE A 248 -23.24 14.60 10.21
C ILE A 248 -23.72 15.42 11.41
N THR A 249 -22.86 15.64 12.41
CA THR A 249 -23.27 16.18 13.72
C THR A 249 -23.01 17.67 13.90
N GLY A 250 -22.03 18.24 13.18
CA GLY A 250 -21.56 19.62 13.38
C GLY A 250 -20.87 19.87 14.72
N PHE A 251 -20.46 18.82 15.44
CA PHE A 251 -19.87 18.98 16.78
C PHE A 251 -18.44 19.54 16.73
N ASN A 252 -18.30 20.81 17.11
CA ASN A 252 -17.04 21.57 17.02
C ASN A 252 -15.84 21.00 17.81
N TRP A 253 -16.03 20.08 18.76
CA TRP A 253 -14.91 19.44 19.48
C TRP A 253 -14.21 18.36 18.64
N ILE A 254 -14.83 17.93 17.52
CA ILE A 254 -14.31 16.84 16.69
C ILE A 254 -13.20 17.32 15.77
N MET A 255 -13.32 18.53 15.23
CA MET A 255 -12.41 19.10 14.24
C MET A 255 -11.69 20.32 14.80
N GLN A 256 -10.44 20.49 14.39
CA GLN A 256 -9.62 21.67 14.62
C GLN A 256 -9.87 22.71 13.53
N ALA A 257 -9.43 23.95 13.79
CA ALA A 257 -9.56 25.06 12.84
C ALA A 257 -8.77 24.85 11.53
N ASP A 258 -7.74 24.01 11.56
CA ASP A 258 -6.94 23.62 10.39
C ASP A 258 -7.58 22.52 9.53
N GLY A 259 -8.80 22.07 9.89
CA GLY A 259 -9.52 21.03 9.16
C GLY A 259 -9.09 19.60 9.50
N THR A 260 -8.26 19.39 10.53
CA THR A 260 -7.86 18.06 11.01
C THR A 260 -8.66 17.63 12.25
N PRO A 261 -8.93 16.33 12.46
CA PRO A 261 -9.59 15.85 13.68
C PRO A 261 -8.77 16.09 14.95
N THR A 262 -9.43 16.34 16.08
CA THR A 262 -8.74 16.45 17.38
C THR A 262 -8.24 15.10 17.87
N ASN A 263 -7.17 15.10 18.69
CA ASN A 263 -6.66 13.87 19.32
C ASN A 263 -7.73 13.12 20.13
N ILE A 264 -8.62 13.86 20.80
CA ILE A 264 -9.72 13.28 21.58
C ILE A 264 -10.72 12.58 20.65
N ALA A 265 -11.07 13.20 19.51
CA ALA A 265 -11.96 12.59 18.53
C ALA A 265 -11.34 11.34 17.89
N MET A 266 -10.05 11.36 17.55
CA MET A 266 -9.35 10.19 17.03
C MET A 266 -9.29 9.05 18.04
N LEU A 267 -9.06 9.35 19.33
CA LEU A 267 -9.10 8.35 20.40
C LEU A 267 -10.51 7.78 20.59
N ALA A 268 -11.55 8.61 20.57
CA ALA A 268 -12.93 8.16 20.67
C ALA A 268 -13.32 7.26 19.48
N ALA A 269 -12.98 7.67 18.25
CA ALA A 269 -13.16 6.87 17.03
C ALA A 269 -12.42 5.54 17.13
N LEU A 270 -11.17 5.54 17.60
CA LEU A 270 -10.38 4.34 17.80
C LEU A 270 -11.04 3.39 18.81
N VAL A 271 -11.50 3.88 19.96
CA VAL A 271 -12.20 3.06 20.95
C VAL A 271 -13.45 2.41 20.37
N ILE A 272 -14.25 3.18 19.60
CA ILE A 272 -15.46 2.67 18.94
C ILE A 272 -15.12 1.56 17.94
N VAL A 273 -14.16 1.81 17.04
CA VAL A 273 -13.75 0.85 16.01
C VAL A 273 -13.14 -0.40 16.63
N MET A 274 -12.29 -0.25 17.65
CA MET A 274 -11.66 -1.38 18.35
C MET A 274 -12.68 -2.21 19.13
N PHE A 275 -13.68 -1.56 19.75
CA PHE A 275 -14.78 -2.25 20.41
C PHE A 275 -15.58 -3.09 19.41
N ALA A 276 -15.99 -2.50 18.28
CA ALA A 276 -16.70 -3.21 17.22
C ALA A 276 -15.89 -4.36 16.61
N SER A 277 -14.59 -4.14 16.37
CA SER A 277 -13.65 -5.16 15.89
C SER A 277 -13.51 -6.32 16.89
N THR A 278 -13.44 -6.02 18.19
CA THR A 278 -13.34 -7.03 19.24
C THR A 278 -14.61 -7.88 19.31
N LEU A 279 -15.80 -7.26 19.26
CA LEU A 279 -17.07 -7.99 19.19
C LEU A 279 -17.14 -8.91 17.97
N SER A 280 -16.68 -8.43 16.81
CA SER A 280 -16.58 -9.24 15.59
C SER A 280 -15.66 -10.45 15.79
N ALA A 281 -14.47 -10.27 16.37
CA ALA A 281 -13.55 -11.37 16.64
C ALA A 281 -14.14 -12.40 17.64
N LEU A 282 -14.83 -11.93 18.69
CA LEU A 282 -15.48 -12.77 19.70
C LEU A 282 -16.68 -13.56 19.14
N SER A 283 -17.37 -13.04 18.12
CA SER A 283 -18.49 -13.73 17.44
C SER A 283 -18.08 -14.96 16.60
N GLY A 284 -16.78 -15.29 16.62
CA GLY A 284 -16.15 -16.31 15.81
C GLY A 284 -15.42 -15.66 14.64
N VAL A 285 -14.09 -15.59 14.74
CA VAL A 285 -13.17 -14.93 13.79
C VAL A 285 -13.52 -15.23 12.32
N GLY A 286 -13.89 -16.47 12.00
CA GLY A 286 -14.28 -16.83 10.62
C GLY A 286 -15.63 -16.27 10.14
N LYS A 287 -16.63 -16.15 11.03
CA LYS A 287 -17.97 -15.63 10.67
C LYS A 287 -17.99 -14.10 10.69
N GLY A 288 -17.42 -13.47 11.72
CA GLY A 288 -17.38 -12.01 11.89
C GLY A 288 -16.60 -11.33 10.78
N ILE A 289 -15.37 -11.81 10.48
CA ILE A 289 -14.54 -11.25 9.40
C ILE A 289 -15.25 -11.39 8.05
N LYS A 290 -15.88 -12.54 7.78
CA LYS A 290 -16.61 -12.76 6.53
C LYS A 290 -17.76 -11.78 6.36
N TRP A 291 -18.55 -11.54 7.40
CA TRP A 291 -19.68 -10.61 7.34
C TRP A 291 -19.21 -9.16 7.13
N LEU A 292 -18.22 -8.72 7.91
CA LEU A 292 -17.63 -7.38 7.75
C LEU A 292 -17.02 -7.19 6.36
N SER A 293 -16.32 -8.19 5.83
CA SER A 293 -15.74 -8.13 4.48
C SER A 293 -16.81 -8.01 3.40
N ASN A 294 -17.92 -8.76 3.51
CA ASN A 294 -19.04 -8.68 2.58
C ASN A 294 -19.74 -7.31 2.64
N ILE A 295 -19.93 -6.75 3.84
CA ILE A 295 -20.51 -5.39 3.99
C ILE A 295 -19.58 -4.35 3.39
N ASN A 296 -18.29 -4.41 3.71
CA ASN A 296 -17.31 -3.50 3.14
C ASN A 296 -17.36 -3.53 1.61
N MET A 297 -17.42 -4.72 1.02
CA MET A 297 -17.53 -4.89 -0.43
C MET A 297 -18.84 -4.29 -0.96
N GLY A 298 -19.98 -4.57 -0.32
CA GLY A 298 -21.28 -4.00 -0.70
C GLY A 298 -21.32 -2.47 -0.63
N LEU A 299 -20.81 -1.88 0.46
CA LEU A 299 -20.74 -0.43 0.63
C LEU A 299 -19.78 0.22 -0.38
N SER A 300 -18.66 -0.42 -0.66
CA SER A 300 -17.69 0.07 -1.65
C SER A 300 -18.29 0.10 -3.04
N PHE A 301 -18.97 -0.97 -3.45
CA PHE A 301 -19.69 -0.98 -4.73
C PHE A 301 -20.83 0.02 -4.77
N PHE A 302 -21.54 0.21 -3.66
CA PHE A 302 -22.59 1.22 -3.57
C PHE A 302 -22.04 2.64 -3.79
N ILE A 303 -20.94 3.01 -3.12
CA ILE A 303 -20.31 4.33 -3.28
C ILE A 303 -19.79 4.51 -4.72
N LEU A 304 -19.13 3.50 -5.28
CA LEU A 304 -18.65 3.58 -6.66
C LEU A 304 -19.81 3.70 -7.66
N ALA A 305 -20.91 2.96 -7.45
CA ALA A 305 -22.12 3.07 -8.26
C ALA A 305 -22.78 4.45 -8.09
N PHE A 306 -22.76 5.03 -6.90
CA PHE A 306 -23.21 6.39 -6.66
C PHE A 306 -22.42 7.39 -7.50
N PHE A 307 -21.09 7.33 -7.52
CA PHE A 307 -20.30 8.20 -8.40
C PHE A 307 -20.51 7.92 -9.89
N LEU A 308 -20.79 6.67 -10.26
CA LEU A 308 -21.08 6.33 -11.64
C LEU A 308 -22.41 6.92 -12.14
N VAL A 309 -23.41 7.05 -11.28
CA VAL A 309 -24.74 7.54 -11.65
C VAL A 309 -24.88 9.04 -11.43
N PHE A 310 -24.37 9.56 -10.32
CA PHE A 310 -24.57 10.94 -9.87
C PHE A 310 -23.30 11.80 -9.98
N GLY A 311 -22.13 11.20 -10.15
CA GLY A 311 -20.86 11.92 -10.34
C GLY A 311 -20.65 12.34 -11.79
N SER A 312 -19.45 12.82 -12.08
CA SER A 312 -19.10 13.27 -13.43
C SER A 312 -18.62 12.10 -14.29
N THR A 313 -19.54 11.24 -14.70
CA THR A 313 -19.23 9.94 -15.33
C THR A 313 -18.38 10.06 -16.58
N MET A 314 -18.68 11.00 -17.47
CA MET A 314 -17.91 11.19 -18.71
C MET A 314 -16.52 11.75 -18.43
N PHE A 315 -16.40 12.69 -17.49
CA PHE A 315 -15.10 13.22 -17.07
C PHE A 315 -14.25 12.14 -16.38
N ALA A 316 -14.86 11.35 -15.50
CA ALA A 316 -14.22 10.23 -14.82
C ALA A 316 -13.75 9.16 -15.80
N LEU A 317 -14.58 8.74 -16.75
CA LEU A 317 -14.19 7.78 -17.78
C LEU A 317 -13.06 8.32 -18.66
N SER A 318 -13.14 9.58 -19.09
CA SER A 318 -12.06 10.23 -19.83
C SER A 318 -10.76 10.21 -19.02
N SER A 319 -10.81 10.70 -17.78
CA SER A 319 -9.67 10.73 -16.85
C SER A 319 -9.08 9.36 -16.60
N LEU A 320 -9.91 8.31 -16.53
CA LEU A 320 -9.46 6.93 -16.39
C LEU A 320 -8.66 6.47 -17.61
N PHE A 321 -9.23 6.58 -18.82
CA PHE A 321 -8.59 6.06 -20.02
C PHE A 321 -7.38 6.89 -20.45
N THR A 322 -7.49 8.23 -20.45
CA THR A 322 -6.35 9.10 -20.78
C THR A 322 -5.29 9.03 -19.71
N GLY A 323 -5.68 9.00 -18.43
CA GLY A 323 -4.75 8.88 -17.31
C GLY A 323 -3.98 7.56 -17.33
N ILE A 324 -4.62 6.43 -17.66
CA ILE A 324 -3.93 5.15 -17.80
C ILE A 324 -2.90 5.21 -18.94
N LEU A 325 -3.28 5.79 -20.09
CA LEU A 325 -2.37 5.93 -21.22
C LEU A 325 -1.17 6.82 -20.86
N ASP A 326 -1.42 7.98 -20.26
CA ASP A 326 -0.37 8.92 -19.82
C ASP A 326 0.55 8.28 -18.78
N TYR A 327 -0.04 7.55 -17.83
CA TYR A 327 0.70 6.80 -16.82
C TYR A 327 1.63 5.76 -17.46
N ILE A 328 1.12 4.91 -18.36
CA ILE A 328 1.92 3.85 -18.99
C ILE A 328 3.07 4.45 -19.83
N ILE A 329 2.80 5.52 -20.58
CA ILE A 329 3.82 6.19 -21.41
C ILE A 329 4.88 6.85 -20.53
N ALA A 330 4.47 7.53 -19.45
CA ALA A 330 5.39 8.29 -18.60
C ALA A 330 6.07 7.44 -17.51
N LEU A 331 5.59 6.23 -17.24
CA LEU A 331 6.07 5.37 -16.14
C LEU A 331 7.60 5.22 -16.13
N PRO A 332 8.30 4.91 -17.24
CA PRO A 332 9.75 4.75 -17.21
C PRO A 332 10.49 6.02 -16.75
N ALA A 333 10.03 7.20 -17.20
CA ALA A 333 10.62 8.47 -16.81
C ALA A 333 10.30 8.77 -15.34
N MET A 334 9.01 8.76 -14.96
CA MET A 334 8.58 9.08 -13.59
C MET A 334 9.21 8.17 -12.54
N SER A 335 9.40 6.88 -12.84
CA SER A 335 10.00 5.91 -11.93
C SER A 335 11.51 6.12 -11.73
N MET A 336 12.21 6.72 -12.70
CA MET A 336 13.66 6.95 -12.64
C MET A 336 14.05 8.39 -12.28
N THR A 337 13.11 9.33 -12.28
CA THR A 337 13.38 10.73 -11.93
C THR A 337 13.64 10.89 -10.42
N VAL A 338 14.78 11.47 -10.08
CA VAL A 338 15.13 11.86 -8.71
C VAL A 338 15.41 13.36 -8.71
N TRP A 339 14.72 14.11 -7.85
CA TRP A 339 14.98 15.52 -7.62
C TRP A 339 15.69 15.71 -6.28
N THR A 340 16.77 16.49 -6.29
CA THR A 340 17.60 16.78 -5.11
C THR A 340 17.62 18.27 -4.87
N ALA A 341 17.25 18.70 -3.66
CA ALA A 341 17.24 20.10 -3.28
C ALA A 341 18.65 20.72 -3.41
N ASP A 342 18.70 21.96 -3.88
CA ASP A 342 19.95 22.72 -4.12
C ASP A 342 20.31 23.69 -2.99
N GLY A 343 19.57 23.65 -1.88
CA GLY A 343 19.78 24.48 -0.70
C GLY A 343 19.05 25.82 -0.74
N ASP A 344 18.52 26.24 -1.88
CA ASP A 344 17.55 27.33 -1.97
C ASP A 344 16.13 26.77 -1.89
N ALA A 345 15.43 27.04 -0.79
CA ALA A 345 14.09 26.52 -0.54
C ALA A 345 13.05 26.96 -1.59
N GLU A 346 13.27 28.11 -2.25
CA GLU A 346 12.34 28.66 -3.23
C GLU A 346 12.63 28.22 -4.66
N SER A 347 13.77 27.56 -4.90
CA SER A 347 14.14 27.06 -6.22
C SER A 347 13.16 25.99 -6.70
N VAL A 348 12.99 25.91 -8.03
CA VAL A 348 12.14 24.90 -8.67
C VAL A 348 12.58 23.49 -8.25
N ILE A 349 13.89 23.23 -8.19
CA ILE A 349 14.39 21.89 -7.86
C ILE A 349 14.16 21.52 -6.38
N SER A 350 14.26 22.47 -5.45
CA SER A 350 13.95 22.23 -4.04
C SER A 350 12.46 22.00 -3.81
N LYS A 351 11.59 22.72 -4.54
CA LYS A 351 10.14 22.48 -4.53
C LYS A 351 9.79 21.09 -5.08
N LEU A 352 10.43 20.68 -6.18
CA LEU A 352 10.27 19.33 -6.74
C LEU A 352 10.73 18.24 -5.77
N ALA A 353 11.91 18.41 -5.15
CA ALA A 353 12.43 17.48 -4.15
C ALA A 353 11.51 17.40 -2.92
N GLY A 354 10.99 18.55 -2.45
CA GLY A 354 10.03 18.62 -1.35
C GLY A 354 8.72 17.90 -1.66
N TRP A 355 8.16 18.10 -2.87
CA TRP A 355 6.98 17.38 -3.33
C TRP A 355 7.26 15.86 -3.42
N GLN A 356 8.39 15.46 -3.99
CA GLN A 356 8.75 14.05 -4.13
C GLN A 356 8.93 13.36 -2.77
N GLY A 357 9.55 14.03 -1.80
CA GLY A 357 9.66 13.56 -0.42
C GLY A 357 8.30 13.43 0.28
N GLY A 358 7.43 14.42 0.10
CA GLY A 358 6.10 14.45 0.72
C GLY A 358 5.11 13.41 0.18
N TRP A 359 5.24 13.05 -1.10
CA TRP A 359 4.33 12.14 -1.79
C TRP A 359 4.99 10.84 -2.19
N THR A 360 5.88 10.87 -3.18
CA THR A 360 6.41 9.66 -3.83
C THR A 360 7.25 8.83 -2.86
N ILE A 361 8.22 9.43 -2.18
CA ILE A 361 9.08 8.72 -1.23
C ILE A 361 8.28 8.24 -0.02
N PHE A 362 7.35 9.08 0.46
CA PHE A 362 6.41 8.69 1.52
C PHE A 362 5.62 7.43 1.15
N TYR A 363 5.03 7.36 -0.05
CA TYR A 363 4.32 6.17 -0.51
C TYR A 363 5.24 4.97 -0.68
N TRP A 364 6.46 5.14 -1.20
CA TRP A 364 7.44 4.04 -1.31
C TRP A 364 7.80 3.44 0.05
N ALA A 365 8.07 4.29 1.04
CA ALA A 365 8.31 3.84 2.41
C ALA A 365 7.09 3.10 2.98
N TRP A 366 5.88 3.61 2.75
CA TRP A 366 4.64 2.98 3.21
C TRP A 366 4.42 1.62 2.55
N TRP A 367 4.55 1.51 1.22
CA TRP A 367 4.37 0.26 0.50
C TRP A 367 5.40 -0.79 0.91
N ILE A 368 6.67 -0.41 1.05
CA ILE A 368 7.70 -1.35 1.52
C ILE A 368 7.40 -1.84 2.95
N ALA A 369 6.97 -0.96 3.85
CA ALA A 369 6.59 -1.36 5.21
C ALA A 369 5.40 -2.32 5.24
N PHE A 370 4.47 -2.19 4.28
CA PHE A 370 3.26 -3.02 4.18
C PHE A 370 3.47 -4.32 3.38
N ALA A 371 4.56 -4.43 2.64
CA ALA A 371 4.85 -5.56 1.76
C ALA A 371 4.87 -6.93 2.44
N PRO A 372 5.37 -7.11 3.68
CA PRO A 372 5.32 -8.41 4.35
C PRO A 372 3.88 -8.91 4.54
N PHE A 373 2.96 -8.02 4.91
CA PHE A 373 1.55 -8.36 5.15
C PHE A 373 0.81 -8.66 3.84
N VAL A 374 0.89 -7.75 2.87
CA VAL A 374 0.18 -7.91 1.60
C VAL A 374 0.79 -9.05 0.78
N GLY A 375 2.11 -9.16 0.76
CA GLY A 375 2.82 -10.26 0.10
C GLY A 375 2.44 -11.63 0.67
N LEU A 376 2.34 -11.76 1.99
CA LEU A 376 1.86 -12.99 2.63
C LEU A 376 0.43 -13.35 2.19
N PHE A 377 -0.47 -12.37 2.17
CA PHE A 377 -1.84 -12.57 1.70
C PHE A 377 -1.86 -13.02 0.23
N LEU A 378 -1.15 -12.31 -0.64
CA LEU A 378 -1.04 -12.64 -2.06
C LEU A 378 -0.46 -14.04 -2.28
N ALA A 379 0.55 -14.43 -1.50
CA ALA A 379 1.09 -15.78 -1.55
C ALA A 379 0.03 -16.82 -1.22
N ARG A 380 -0.67 -16.65 -0.09
CA ARG A 380 -1.69 -17.60 0.39
C ARG A 380 -2.78 -17.90 -0.61
N ILE A 381 -3.28 -16.88 -1.31
CA ILE A 381 -4.38 -17.07 -2.26
C ILE A 381 -3.92 -17.57 -3.64
N SER A 382 -2.61 -17.71 -3.87
CA SER A 382 -2.04 -17.92 -5.21
C SER A 382 -1.31 -19.25 -5.39
N LYS A 383 -1.42 -20.18 -4.45
CA LYS A 383 -0.88 -21.54 -4.61
C LYS A 383 -1.47 -22.21 -5.86
N GLY A 384 -0.61 -22.84 -6.65
CA GLY A 384 -0.94 -23.53 -7.90
C GLY A 384 -1.08 -22.63 -9.12
N ARG A 385 -0.88 -21.31 -8.99
CA ARG A 385 -0.78 -20.38 -10.12
C ARG A 385 0.60 -20.42 -10.76
N THR A 386 0.68 -20.11 -12.04
CA THR A 386 1.98 -19.83 -12.68
C THR A 386 2.53 -18.47 -12.23
N ILE A 387 3.85 -18.29 -12.29
CA ILE A 387 4.48 -16.99 -11.98
C ILE A 387 3.87 -15.89 -12.84
N ARG A 388 3.62 -16.15 -14.13
CA ARG A 388 3.01 -15.16 -15.03
C ARG A 388 1.61 -14.77 -14.58
N GLU A 389 0.74 -15.75 -14.33
CA GLU A 389 -0.61 -15.47 -13.85
C GLU A 389 -0.56 -14.67 -12.56
N TYR A 390 0.24 -15.13 -11.59
CA TYR A 390 0.41 -14.49 -10.29
C TYR A 390 0.81 -13.03 -10.42
N VAL A 391 1.93 -12.75 -11.11
CA VAL A 391 2.47 -11.39 -11.21
C VAL A 391 1.49 -10.47 -11.93
N LEU A 392 0.98 -10.88 -13.10
CA LEU A 392 0.08 -10.03 -13.88
C LEU A 392 -1.24 -9.78 -13.12
N GLY A 393 -1.80 -10.80 -12.46
CA GLY A 393 -3.00 -10.62 -11.65
C GLY A 393 -2.77 -9.75 -10.44
N ALA A 394 -1.68 -9.97 -9.69
CA ALA A 394 -1.35 -9.20 -8.49
C ALA A 394 -1.00 -7.74 -8.76
N MET A 395 -0.44 -7.44 -9.94
CA MET A 395 -0.12 -6.06 -10.34
C MET A 395 -1.28 -5.35 -11.02
N ILE A 396 -1.89 -5.97 -12.04
CA ILE A 396 -2.82 -5.27 -12.92
C ILE A 396 -4.19 -5.10 -12.27
N VAL A 397 -4.75 -6.16 -11.67
CA VAL A 397 -6.13 -6.14 -11.17
C VAL A 397 -6.31 -5.10 -10.06
N PRO A 398 -5.45 -5.04 -9.04
CA PRO A 398 -5.59 -4.03 -8.01
C PRO A 398 -5.23 -2.62 -8.49
N SER A 399 -4.27 -2.47 -9.42
CA SER A 399 -3.94 -1.16 -10.01
C SER A 399 -5.14 -0.55 -10.75
N ILE A 400 -5.80 -1.34 -11.60
CA ILE A 400 -7.01 -0.90 -12.33
C ILE A 400 -8.09 -0.49 -11.33
N MET A 401 -8.25 -1.25 -10.24
CA MET A 401 -9.22 -0.92 -9.21
C MET A 401 -8.92 0.42 -8.54
N CYS A 402 -7.66 0.68 -8.17
CA CYS A 402 -7.25 1.99 -7.69
C CYS A 402 -7.53 3.08 -8.74
N PHE A 403 -7.18 2.86 -10.01
CA PHE A 403 -7.40 3.85 -11.06
C PHE A 403 -8.87 4.20 -11.24
N VAL A 404 -9.76 3.20 -11.19
CA VAL A 404 -11.22 3.40 -11.21
C VAL A 404 -11.65 4.28 -10.04
N TRP A 405 -11.22 3.98 -8.81
CA TRP A 405 -11.60 4.81 -7.66
C TRP A 405 -11.11 6.25 -7.74
N PHE A 406 -9.86 6.44 -8.13
CA PHE A 406 -9.26 7.77 -8.27
C PHE A 406 -9.91 8.56 -9.41
N ALA A 407 -10.25 7.90 -10.52
CA ALA A 407 -10.92 8.56 -11.64
C ALA A 407 -12.39 8.91 -11.31
N PHE A 408 -13.12 8.04 -10.62
CA PHE A 408 -14.51 8.30 -10.27
C PHE A 408 -14.67 9.25 -9.09
N ALA A 409 -13.94 9.06 -8.00
CA ALA A 409 -14.02 9.94 -6.84
C ALA A 409 -13.24 11.24 -7.08
N GLY A 410 -11.94 11.14 -7.35
CA GLY A 410 -11.08 12.30 -7.59
C GLY A 410 -11.39 13.04 -8.87
N GLY A 411 -11.69 12.34 -9.97
CA GLY A 411 -12.11 12.99 -11.21
C GLY A 411 -13.44 13.73 -11.07
N THR A 412 -14.42 13.17 -10.36
CA THR A 412 -15.66 13.90 -10.04
C THR A 412 -15.37 15.14 -9.20
N ALA A 413 -14.50 15.04 -8.19
CA ALA A 413 -14.12 16.19 -7.36
C ALA A 413 -13.47 17.31 -8.19
N ILE A 414 -12.54 16.96 -9.08
CA ILE A 414 -11.89 17.91 -9.99
C ILE A 414 -12.92 18.57 -10.91
N ASP A 415 -13.82 17.80 -11.51
CA ASP A 415 -14.84 18.35 -12.42
C ASP A 415 -15.82 19.28 -11.69
N LEU A 416 -16.22 18.94 -10.46
CA LEU A 416 -17.07 19.81 -9.65
C LEU A 416 -16.38 21.12 -9.28
N THR A 417 -15.08 21.08 -8.98
CA THR A 417 -14.26 22.27 -8.73
C THR A 417 -14.10 23.13 -9.99
N LEU A 418 -13.82 22.52 -11.14
CA LEU A 418 -13.59 23.21 -12.42
C LEU A 418 -14.86 23.74 -13.07
N ASN A 419 -15.84 22.86 -13.25
CA ASN A 419 -17.00 23.07 -14.11
C ASN A 419 -18.32 23.08 -13.33
N GLY A 420 -18.38 22.37 -12.20
CA GLY A 420 -19.60 22.21 -11.39
C GLY A 420 -19.90 23.37 -10.44
N GLY A 421 -19.05 24.39 -10.37
CA GLY A 421 -19.27 25.57 -9.52
C GLY A 421 -18.95 25.36 -8.04
N ALA A 422 -18.31 24.24 -7.67
CA ALA A 422 -17.91 24.01 -6.28
C ALA A 422 -16.79 24.95 -5.83
N GLY A 423 -15.94 25.41 -6.76
CA GLY A 423 -14.77 26.24 -6.45
C GLY A 423 -13.93 25.61 -5.34
N ASP A 424 -13.65 26.40 -4.29
CA ASP A 424 -12.82 25.97 -3.16
C ASP A 424 -13.56 25.18 -2.07
N GLN A 425 -14.85 24.89 -2.23
CA GLN A 425 -15.62 24.16 -1.20
C GLN A 425 -15.07 22.75 -0.96
N ILE A 426 -14.56 22.10 -2.02
CA ILE A 426 -13.99 20.75 -1.94
C ILE A 426 -12.49 20.83 -1.64
N THR A 427 -11.73 21.64 -2.39
CA THR A 427 -10.27 21.75 -2.23
C THR A 427 -9.85 22.37 -0.90
N GLY A 428 -10.65 23.29 -0.36
CA GLY A 428 -10.42 23.95 0.92
C GLY A 428 -10.76 23.10 2.14
N ALA A 429 -11.47 21.98 1.97
CA ALA A 429 -11.69 21.03 3.05
C ALA A 429 -10.41 20.26 3.39
N GLY A 430 -10.19 19.98 4.68
CA GLY A 430 -9.09 19.12 5.11
C GLY A 430 -9.15 17.74 4.44
N LEU A 431 -7.99 17.09 4.22
CA LEU A 431 -7.86 15.84 3.46
C LEU A 431 -8.93 14.77 3.80
N PHE A 432 -9.19 14.57 5.10
CA PHE A 432 -10.16 13.57 5.58
C PHE A 432 -11.62 13.96 5.34
N SER A 433 -11.88 15.23 5.05
CA SER A 433 -13.21 15.81 4.83
C SER A 433 -13.57 15.99 3.35
N GLN A 434 -12.60 15.94 2.43
CA GLN A 434 -12.82 16.24 1.01
C GLN A 434 -13.85 15.31 0.34
N LEU A 435 -13.84 14.02 0.67
CA LEU A 435 -14.85 13.07 0.20
C LEU A 435 -16.27 13.49 0.64
N PHE A 436 -16.42 13.90 1.90
CA PHE A 436 -17.72 14.33 2.43
C PHE A 436 -18.15 15.68 1.85
N ALA A 437 -17.23 16.63 1.72
CA ALA A 437 -17.49 17.93 1.10
C ALA A 437 -17.97 17.77 -0.34
N MET A 438 -17.33 16.89 -1.13
CA MET A 438 -17.76 16.55 -2.48
C MET A 438 -19.18 15.97 -2.48
N ILE A 439 -19.46 14.98 -1.64
CA ILE A 439 -20.80 14.35 -1.57
C ILE A 439 -21.87 15.38 -1.17
N ASN A 440 -21.61 16.23 -0.17
CA ASN A 440 -22.54 17.27 0.23
C ASN A 440 -22.84 18.25 -0.89
N PHE A 441 -21.82 18.66 -1.65
CA PHE A 441 -21.99 19.54 -2.81
C PHE A 441 -22.87 18.87 -3.87
N MET A 442 -22.58 17.61 -4.22
CA MET A 442 -23.38 16.84 -5.17
C MET A 442 -24.85 16.71 -4.76
N LEU A 443 -25.13 16.57 -3.46
CA LEU A 443 -26.50 16.50 -2.92
C LEU A 443 -27.21 17.85 -2.85
N SER A 444 -26.49 18.96 -3.07
CA SER A 444 -27.04 20.32 -3.08
C SER A 444 -27.39 20.84 -4.48
N LEU A 445 -26.90 20.16 -5.54
CA LEU A 445 -27.27 20.38 -6.94
C LEU A 445 -28.68 19.82 -7.22
#